data_AF-A0AB40CHI3-F1
#
_entry.id   AF-A0AB40CHI3-F1
#
_cell.length_a   1.000
_cell.length_b   1.000
_cell.length_c   1.000
_cell.angle_alpha   90.00
_cell.angle_beta   90.00
_cell.angle_gamma   90.00
#
_symmetry.space_group_name_H-M   'P 1'
#
loop_
_entity.id
_entity.type
_entity.pdbx_description
1 polymer ?
#
loop_
_entity_poly.entity_id
_entity_poly.type
_entity_poly.pdbx_seq_one_letter_code
_entity_poly.pdbx_strand_id
1 'polypeptide(L)'
;MFSRLFTIFLQIHGFMCEVDDLLISEDLDLRRKDILETGEKESEQVHLQFTNNNSVGSTDLQKEIEKVIRTNVEPETARLDRMMSSKMNVITSEANNALFPTGLVKSFPANCLSLMTVTGAKEQSNMRHHHSQLPCLQCHPQSYIAYIRMVQHLIERCLILRMNRDDCVQALAQHACIQPLVTLAVWKGLLKENKGFFHSYLHEISPRH
;
A
#
# COMPACT_ATOMS: atom_id res chain seq x y z
N MET A 1 1.34 -28.35 -4.90
CA MET A 1 1.45 -28.86 -3.52
C MET A 1 1.05 -27.83 -2.47
N PHE A 2 1.49 -26.57 -2.58
CA PHE A 2 1.19 -25.48 -1.63
C PHE A 2 -0.25 -24.98 -1.57
N SER A 3 -0.97 -24.98 -2.70
CA SER A 3 -2.36 -24.50 -2.74
C SER A 3 -3.24 -25.19 -1.71
N ARG A 4 -3.09 -26.52 -1.55
CA ARG A 4 -3.86 -27.31 -0.58
C ARG A 4 -3.54 -26.95 0.88
N LEU A 5 -2.28 -26.66 1.19
CA LEU A 5 -1.86 -26.23 2.51
C LEU A 5 -2.48 -24.87 2.87
N PHE A 6 -2.37 -23.88 1.97
CA PHE A 6 -2.90 -22.54 2.20
C PHE A 6 -4.43 -22.54 2.23
N THR A 7 -5.09 -23.37 1.41
CA THR A 7 -6.53 -23.58 1.49
C THR A 7 -6.94 -24.14 2.86
N ILE A 8 -6.26 -25.17 3.38
CA ILE A 8 -6.55 -25.72 4.72
C ILE A 8 -6.29 -24.67 5.81
N PHE A 9 -5.20 -23.91 5.71
CA PHE A 9 -4.89 -22.84 6.66
C PHE A 9 -5.99 -21.76 6.69
N LEU A 10 -6.40 -21.26 5.53
CA LEU A 10 -7.46 -20.26 5.42
C LEU A 10 -8.83 -20.81 5.83
N GLN A 11 -9.10 -22.10 5.60
CA GLN A 11 -10.33 -22.76 6.07
C GLN A 11 -10.39 -22.85 7.60
N ILE A 12 -9.24 -22.99 8.29
CA ILE A 12 -9.18 -23.09 9.75
C ILE A 12 -9.15 -21.72 10.42
N HIS A 13 -8.34 -20.79 9.90
CA HIS A 13 -8.10 -19.50 10.55
C HIS A 13 -9.01 -18.38 10.05
N GLY A 14 -9.60 -18.54 8.87
CA GLY A 14 -10.33 -17.48 8.20
C GLY A 14 -9.43 -16.35 7.69
N PHE A 15 -9.96 -15.57 6.78
CA PHE A 15 -9.38 -14.30 6.35
C PHE A 15 -10.53 -13.38 5.98
N MET A 16 -10.74 -12.34 6.78
CA MET A 16 -11.91 -11.46 6.66
C MET A 16 -11.42 -10.03 6.44
N CYS A 17 -11.90 -9.41 5.37
CA CYS A 17 -11.79 -7.97 5.18
C CYS A 17 -13.09 -7.34 5.66
N GLU A 18 -13.03 -6.55 6.72
CA GLU A 18 -14.18 -5.92 7.37
C GLU A 18 -14.25 -4.43 7.03
N VAL A 19 -15.36 -3.77 7.36
CA VAL A 19 -15.51 -2.31 7.22
C VAL A 19 -14.46 -1.57 8.07
N ASP A 20 -14.09 -2.14 9.21
CA ASP A 20 -13.03 -1.60 10.07
C ASP A 20 -11.67 -1.49 9.39
N ASP A 21 -11.38 -2.30 8.36
CA ASP A 21 -10.13 -2.18 7.58
C ASP A 21 -10.07 -0.90 6.72
N LEU A 22 -11.20 -0.21 6.57
CA LEU A 22 -11.34 1.05 5.82
C LEU A 22 -11.39 2.29 6.73
N LEU A 23 -11.50 2.12 8.04
CA LEU A 23 -11.66 3.25 8.96
C LEU A 23 -10.35 4.04 9.09
N ILE A 24 -10.49 5.36 9.05
CA ILE A 24 -9.39 6.32 9.18
C ILE A 24 -9.29 6.82 10.63
N SER A 25 -8.07 7.00 11.12
CA SER A 25 -7.81 7.62 12.42
C SER A 25 -8.27 9.07 12.44
N GLU A 26 -9.01 9.46 13.47
CA GLU A 26 -9.67 10.77 13.55
C GLU A 26 -8.70 11.95 13.40
N ASP A 27 -7.53 11.88 14.03
CA ASP A 27 -6.48 12.91 13.95
C ASP A 27 -5.95 13.10 12.52
N LEU A 28 -5.79 12.00 11.78
CA LEU A 28 -5.32 12.03 10.40
C LEU A 28 -6.46 12.35 9.41
N ASP A 29 -7.71 12.06 9.75
CA ASP A 29 -8.86 12.52 8.97
C ASP A 29 -9.03 14.05 9.05
N LEU A 30 -8.78 14.65 10.22
CA LEU A 30 -8.75 16.11 10.37
C LEU A 30 -7.67 16.73 9.49
N ARG A 31 -6.44 16.20 9.57
CA ARG A 31 -5.34 16.67 8.70
C ARG A 31 -5.67 16.51 7.21
N ARG A 32 -6.30 15.40 6.83
CA ARG A 32 -6.75 15.17 5.45
C ARG A 32 -7.80 16.21 5.03
N LYS A 33 -8.74 16.57 5.91
CA LYS A 33 -9.72 17.64 5.66
C LYS A 33 -9.04 19.00 5.46
N ASP A 34 -8.09 19.36 6.33
CA ASP A 34 -7.33 20.61 6.20
C ASP A 34 -6.60 20.70 4.85
N ILE A 35 -5.99 19.60 4.40
CA ILE A 35 -5.33 19.54 3.08
C ILE A 35 -6.36 19.73 1.97
N LEU A 36 -7.53 19.08 2.05
CA LEU A 36 -8.57 19.20 1.03
C LEU A 36 -9.19 20.60 0.95
N GLU A 37 -9.29 21.32 2.07
CA GLU A 37 -9.73 22.71 2.09
C GLU A 37 -8.78 23.64 1.31
N THR A 38 -7.49 23.32 1.23
CA THR A 38 -6.57 24.08 0.35
C THR A 38 -6.94 23.96 -1.13
N GLY A 39 -7.62 22.86 -1.51
CA GLY A 39 -8.05 22.63 -2.88
C GLY A 39 -9.10 23.60 -3.39
N GLU A 40 -9.94 24.16 -2.53
CA GLU A 40 -10.89 25.19 -2.93
C GLU A 40 -10.17 26.47 -3.38
N LYS A 41 -9.13 26.88 -2.64
CA LYS A 41 -8.31 28.05 -2.97
C LYS A 41 -7.52 27.84 -4.27
N GLU A 42 -6.98 26.64 -4.46
CA GLU A 42 -6.27 26.28 -5.70
C GLU A 42 -7.23 26.24 -6.91
N SER A 43 -8.46 25.75 -6.73
CA SER A 43 -9.49 25.79 -7.78
C SER A 43 -9.80 27.24 -8.19
N GLU A 44 -9.97 28.14 -7.22
CA GLU A 44 -10.20 29.55 -7.50
C GLU A 44 -9.00 30.18 -8.21
N GLN A 45 -7.77 29.87 -7.78
CA GLN A 45 -6.55 30.33 -8.46
C GLN A 45 -6.49 29.85 -9.92
N VAL A 46 -6.83 28.59 -10.19
CA VAL A 46 -6.88 28.03 -11.56
C VAL A 46 -7.88 28.79 -12.41
N HIS A 47 -9.07 29.11 -11.87
CA HIS A 47 -10.08 29.88 -12.58
C HIS A 47 -9.65 31.32 -12.88
N LEU A 48 -8.97 31.99 -11.94
CA LEU A 48 -8.40 33.32 -12.16
C LEU A 48 -7.30 33.29 -13.24
N GLN A 49 -6.41 32.30 -13.17
CA GLN A 49 -5.36 32.09 -14.18
C GLN A 49 -5.94 31.78 -15.56
N PHE A 50 -7.04 31.02 -15.62
CA PHE A 50 -7.70 30.68 -16.88
C PHE A 50 -8.38 31.90 -17.53
N THR A 51 -8.96 32.77 -16.72
CA THR A 51 -9.71 33.97 -17.18
C THR A 51 -8.85 35.23 -17.30
N ASN A 52 -7.57 35.21 -16.89
CA ASN A 52 -6.66 36.37 -16.85
C ASN A 52 -7.21 37.57 -16.04
N ASN A 53 -8.07 37.32 -15.04
CA ASN A 53 -8.65 38.37 -14.20
C ASN A 53 -7.99 38.41 -12.81
N ASN A 54 -7.66 39.62 -12.35
CA ASN A 54 -6.95 39.85 -11.07
C ASN A 54 -7.87 40.30 -9.91
N SER A 55 -9.19 40.40 -10.11
CA SER A 55 -10.08 40.87 -9.04
C SER A 55 -11.55 40.43 -9.16
N VAL A 56 -11.99 39.70 -8.12
CA VAL A 56 -13.31 39.81 -7.43
C VAL A 56 -14.51 39.02 -7.97
N GLY A 57 -15.16 38.29 -7.06
CA GLY A 57 -16.58 37.90 -7.09
C GLY A 57 -16.89 36.51 -7.67
N SER A 58 -17.36 35.58 -6.83
CA SER A 58 -17.75 34.20 -7.23
C SER A 58 -18.73 34.15 -8.41
N THR A 59 -19.70 35.06 -8.47
CA THR A 59 -20.71 35.15 -9.55
C THR A 59 -20.21 35.75 -10.86
N ASP A 60 -19.17 36.57 -10.83
CA ASP A 60 -18.61 37.19 -12.03
C ASP A 60 -17.56 36.28 -12.69
N LEU A 61 -16.84 35.50 -11.87
CA LEU A 61 -15.87 34.51 -12.32
C LEU A 61 -16.50 33.40 -13.17
N GLN A 62 -17.66 32.88 -12.77
CA GLN A 62 -18.37 31.84 -13.53
C GLN A 62 -18.78 32.30 -14.93
N LYS A 63 -19.29 33.53 -15.06
CA LYS A 63 -19.70 34.10 -16.34
C LYS A 63 -18.51 34.27 -17.29
N GLU A 64 -17.36 34.66 -16.76
CA GLU A 64 -16.16 34.82 -17.58
C GLU A 64 -15.53 33.50 -18.00
N ILE A 65 -15.56 32.47 -17.13
CA ILE A 65 -15.18 31.11 -17.55
C ILE A 65 -16.06 30.65 -18.72
N GLU A 66 -17.38 30.83 -18.59
CA GLU A 66 -18.33 30.44 -19.63
C GLU A 66 -18.06 31.18 -20.95
N LYS A 67 -17.76 32.48 -20.89
CA LYS A 67 -17.42 33.27 -22.07
C LYS A 67 -16.14 32.77 -22.76
N VAL A 68 -15.10 32.47 -21.99
CA VAL A 68 -13.84 31.92 -22.53
C VAL A 68 -14.08 30.56 -23.19
N ILE A 69 -14.82 29.67 -22.52
CA ILE A 69 -15.14 28.34 -23.06
C ILE A 69 -15.98 28.46 -24.35
N ARG A 70 -17.00 29.33 -24.39
CA ARG A 70 -17.85 29.51 -25.58
C ARG A 70 -17.09 29.99 -26.82
N THR A 71 -15.92 30.59 -26.66
CA THR A 71 -15.11 31.08 -27.78
C THR A 71 -14.51 29.92 -28.59
N ASN A 72 -14.03 28.87 -27.93
CA ASN A 72 -13.52 27.64 -28.54
C ASN A 72 -13.72 26.46 -27.59
N VAL A 73 -14.91 25.88 -27.62
CA VAL A 73 -15.42 24.96 -26.58
C VAL A 73 -14.46 23.81 -26.25
N GLU A 74 -14.06 23.01 -27.23
CA GLU A 74 -13.23 21.82 -27.00
C GLU A 74 -11.82 22.12 -26.46
N PRO A 75 -10.99 22.97 -27.10
CA PRO A 75 -9.63 23.21 -26.62
C PRO A 75 -9.58 23.96 -25.30
N GLU A 76 -10.52 24.88 -25.05
CA GLU A 76 -10.57 25.65 -23.79
C GLU A 76 -11.07 24.81 -22.62
N THR A 77 -12.04 23.94 -22.83
CA THR A 77 -12.48 22.97 -21.81
C THR A 77 -11.34 22.02 -21.47
N ALA A 78 -10.67 21.44 -22.47
CA ALA A 78 -9.52 20.57 -22.25
C ALA A 78 -8.34 21.29 -21.57
N ARG A 79 -8.14 22.59 -21.85
CA ARG A 79 -7.12 23.42 -21.20
C ARG A 79 -7.44 23.60 -19.71
N LEU A 80 -8.68 23.96 -19.39
CA LEU A 80 -9.14 24.11 -18.01
C LEU A 80 -9.03 22.79 -17.24
N ASP A 81 -9.48 21.68 -17.82
CA ASP A 81 -9.40 20.35 -17.20
C ASP A 81 -7.96 19.94 -16.89
N ARG A 82 -7.01 20.22 -17.78
CA ARG A 82 -5.59 19.95 -17.54
C ARG A 82 -5.03 20.79 -16.40
N MET A 83 -5.37 22.08 -16.34
CA MET A 83 -4.93 22.96 -15.25
C MET A 83 -5.49 22.47 -13.91
N MET A 84 -6.77 22.13 -13.87
CA MET A 84 -7.43 21.63 -12.68
C MET A 84 -6.86 20.28 -12.24
N SER A 85 -6.72 19.33 -13.17
CA SER A 85 -6.15 18.01 -12.88
C SER A 85 -4.72 18.12 -12.35
N SER A 86 -3.90 18.99 -12.93
CA SER A 86 -2.51 19.21 -12.48
C SER A 86 -2.46 19.63 -11.01
N LYS A 87 -3.27 20.62 -10.62
CA LYS A 87 -3.33 21.11 -9.23
C LYS A 87 -3.97 20.09 -8.28
N MET A 88 -5.09 19.48 -8.68
CA MET A 88 -5.82 18.51 -7.86
C MET A 88 -5.01 17.24 -7.61
N ASN A 89 -4.19 16.81 -8.58
CA ASN A 89 -3.29 15.67 -8.39
C ASN A 89 -2.23 15.92 -7.31
N VAL A 90 -1.74 17.16 -7.15
CA VAL A 90 -0.80 17.52 -6.08
C VAL A 90 -1.47 17.39 -4.72
N ILE A 91 -2.67 17.97 -4.56
CA ILE A 91 -3.45 17.91 -3.30
C ILE A 91 -3.83 16.47 -2.97
N THR A 92 -4.29 15.71 -3.97
CA THR A 92 -4.65 14.29 -3.80
C THR A 92 -3.45 13.47 -3.36
N SER A 93 -2.27 13.72 -3.94
CA SER A 93 -1.02 13.06 -3.53
C SER A 93 -0.63 13.44 -2.11
N GLU A 94 -0.71 14.72 -1.75
CA GLU A 94 -0.40 15.21 -0.41
C GLU A 94 -1.33 14.60 0.65
N ALA A 95 -2.64 14.60 0.39
CA ALA A 95 -3.64 13.97 1.26
C ALA A 95 -3.39 12.46 1.42
N ASN A 96 -3.08 11.76 0.33
CA ASN A 96 -2.77 10.33 0.37
C ASN A 96 -1.48 10.04 1.14
N ASN A 97 -0.45 10.86 0.98
CA ASN A 97 0.83 10.70 1.70
C ASN A 97 0.72 11.06 3.18
N ALA A 98 -0.19 11.96 3.55
CA ALA A 98 -0.49 12.26 4.95
C ALA A 98 -1.30 11.13 5.62
N LEU A 99 -2.13 10.43 4.84
CA LEU A 99 -3.01 9.37 5.32
C LEU A 99 -2.36 7.98 5.31
N PHE A 100 -1.60 7.62 4.29
CA PHE A 100 -1.05 6.27 4.14
C PHE A 100 0.47 6.24 4.37
N PRO A 101 0.99 5.18 5.03
CA PRO A 101 0.32 3.92 5.36
C PRO A 101 -0.34 3.86 6.76
N THR A 102 -0.23 4.91 7.56
CA THR A 102 -0.49 4.85 9.02
C THR A 102 -1.86 5.32 9.48
N GLY A 103 -2.60 5.97 8.60
CA GLY A 103 -3.85 6.64 8.93
C GLY A 103 -5.07 5.74 8.96
N LEU A 104 -4.89 4.44 8.76
CA LEU A 104 -5.94 3.47 9.02
C LEU A 104 -5.95 3.10 10.52
N VAL A 105 -7.15 2.98 11.10
CA VAL A 105 -7.34 2.56 12.50
C VAL A 105 -6.71 1.20 12.75
N LYS A 106 -6.92 0.26 11.83
CA LYS A 106 -6.16 -1.00 11.76
C LYS A 106 -4.93 -0.76 10.91
N SER A 107 -3.75 -0.95 11.48
CA SER A 107 -2.48 -0.90 10.75
C SER A 107 -2.07 -2.29 10.23
N PHE A 108 -1.15 -2.32 9.27
CA PHE A 108 -0.50 -3.57 8.87
C PHE A 108 0.25 -4.22 10.06
N PRO A 109 0.17 -5.55 10.27
CA PRO A 109 -0.44 -6.58 9.40
C PRO A 109 -1.90 -6.94 9.75
N ALA A 110 -2.49 -6.33 10.77
CA ALA A 110 -3.86 -6.63 11.19
C ALA A 110 -4.91 -6.16 10.16
N ASN A 111 -4.57 -5.14 9.38
CA ASN A 111 -5.42 -4.64 8.30
C ASN A 111 -5.40 -5.60 7.10
N CYS A 112 -6.49 -6.33 6.90
CA CYS A 112 -6.57 -7.36 5.87
C CYS A 112 -6.58 -6.76 4.46
N LEU A 113 -7.15 -5.58 4.29
CA LEU A 113 -7.10 -4.84 3.02
C LEU A 113 -5.66 -4.49 2.63
N SER A 114 -4.91 -3.88 3.56
CA SER A 114 -3.52 -3.50 3.36
C SER A 114 -2.65 -4.72 3.09
N LEU A 115 -2.89 -5.83 3.79
CA LEU A 115 -2.19 -7.09 3.58
C LEU A 115 -2.44 -7.64 2.16
N MET A 116 -3.68 -7.64 1.67
CA MET A 116 -3.99 -8.06 0.29
C MET A 116 -3.32 -7.18 -0.76
N THR A 117 -3.31 -5.86 -0.54
CA THR A 117 -2.73 -4.89 -1.49
C THR A 117 -1.20 -5.00 -1.55
N VAL A 118 -0.53 -5.07 -0.40
CA VAL A 118 0.94 -5.16 -0.31
C VAL A 118 1.44 -6.52 -0.79
N THR A 119 0.70 -7.60 -0.54
CA THR A 119 1.05 -8.94 -1.03
C THR A 119 0.60 -9.19 -2.47
N GLY A 120 -0.09 -8.25 -3.12
CA GLY A 120 -0.57 -8.44 -4.50
C GLY A 120 -1.57 -9.60 -4.65
N ALA A 121 -2.22 -10.02 -3.56
CA ALA A 121 -3.28 -11.04 -3.57
C ALA A 121 -4.56 -10.54 -4.27
N LYS A 122 -4.70 -9.21 -4.44
CA LYS A 122 -5.76 -8.57 -5.22
C LYS A 122 -5.17 -7.46 -6.11
N GLU A 123 -5.75 -7.29 -7.31
CA GLU A 123 -5.37 -6.28 -8.31
C GLU A 123 -5.29 -4.87 -7.69
N GLN A 124 -4.22 -4.13 -8.02
CA GLN A 124 -4.02 -2.75 -7.56
C GLN A 124 -4.65 -1.76 -8.56
N SER A 125 -5.89 -1.34 -8.32
CA SER A 125 -6.45 -0.17 -9.02
C SER A 125 -5.95 1.12 -8.37
N ASN A 126 -4.94 1.74 -9.00
CA ASN A 126 -4.59 3.16 -8.90
C ASN A 126 -3.98 3.72 -7.58
N MET A 127 -3.40 2.91 -6.70
CA MET A 127 -2.52 3.41 -5.63
C MET A 127 -1.05 3.42 -6.10
N ARG A 128 -0.75 4.23 -7.13
CA ARG A 128 0.57 4.28 -7.79
C ARG A 128 1.51 5.39 -7.33
N HIS A 129 1.20 6.10 -6.24
CA HIS A 129 2.11 7.12 -5.73
C HIS A 129 2.47 6.81 -4.28
N HIS A 130 3.75 6.48 -4.10
CA HIS A 130 4.46 6.24 -2.83
C HIS A 130 4.12 4.96 -2.06
N HIS A 131 4.80 3.85 -2.39
CA HIS A 131 5.88 3.37 -1.53
C HIS A 131 6.64 2.22 -2.22
N SER A 132 7.96 2.24 -2.06
CA SER A 132 8.84 1.08 -2.16
C SER A 132 8.15 -0.23 -1.79
N GLN A 133 8.34 -1.27 -2.61
CA GLN A 133 7.87 -2.64 -2.42
C GLN A 133 8.45 -3.36 -1.17
N LEU A 134 8.98 -2.63 -0.20
CA LEU A 134 9.24 -3.08 1.16
C LEU A 134 8.84 -1.99 2.16
N PRO A 135 8.23 -2.34 3.32
CA PRO A 135 8.10 -1.40 4.43
C PRO A 135 9.47 -0.87 4.83
N CYS A 136 9.63 0.45 4.84
CA CYS A 136 10.89 1.09 5.16
C CYS A 136 11.30 0.77 6.62
N LEU A 137 12.50 0.22 6.80
CA LEU A 137 13.04 -0.25 8.10
C LEU A 137 13.12 0.83 9.20
N GLN A 138 13.06 2.11 8.84
CA GLN A 138 13.32 3.24 9.75
C GLN A 138 12.08 4.04 10.17
N CYS A 139 10.94 3.91 9.48
CA CYS A 139 9.77 4.72 9.78
C CYS A 139 8.74 4.00 10.67
N HIS A 140 8.71 2.65 10.67
CA HIS A 140 7.76 1.86 11.47
C HIS A 140 8.39 0.62 12.13
N PRO A 141 9.07 0.78 13.28
CA PRO A 141 9.71 -0.36 13.97
C PRO A 141 8.72 -1.44 14.41
N GLN A 142 7.50 -1.09 14.83
CA GLN A 142 6.51 -2.07 15.27
C GLN A 142 5.93 -2.90 14.10
N SER A 143 5.60 -2.27 12.97
CA SER A 143 5.10 -2.96 11.78
C SER A 143 6.19 -3.84 11.15
N TYR A 144 7.46 -3.42 11.20
CA TYR A 144 8.59 -4.24 10.79
C TYR A 144 8.78 -5.48 11.66
N ILE A 145 8.72 -5.34 12.99
CA ILE A 145 8.82 -6.48 13.91
C ILE A 145 7.65 -7.46 13.67
N ALA A 146 6.43 -6.97 13.46
CA ALA A 146 5.27 -7.81 13.16
C ALA A 146 5.43 -8.56 11.82
N TYR A 147 5.94 -7.89 10.78
CA TYR A 147 6.23 -8.49 9.48
C TYR A 147 7.27 -9.62 9.59
N ILE A 148 8.37 -9.40 10.31
CA ILE A 148 9.41 -10.42 10.50
C ILE A 148 8.85 -11.63 11.27
N ARG A 149 8.00 -11.41 12.28
CA ARG A 149 7.31 -12.50 13.00
C ARG A 149 6.40 -13.33 12.10
N MET A 150 5.65 -12.67 11.21
CA MET A 150 4.82 -13.36 10.22
C MET A 150 5.67 -14.20 9.27
N VAL A 151 6.75 -13.65 8.72
CA VAL A 151 7.67 -14.37 7.83
C VAL A 151 8.32 -15.55 8.57
N GLN A 152 8.75 -15.36 9.81
CA GLN A 152 9.27 -16.44 10.66
C GLN A 152 8.26 -17.57 10.82
N HIS A 153 7.01 -17.25 11.17
CA HIS A 153 5.97 -18.27 11.33
C HIS A 153 5.72 -19.06 10.05
N LEU A 154 5.76 -18.39 8.88
CA LEU A 154 5.63 -19.05 7.59
C LEU A 154 6.83 -19.95 7.28
N ILE A 155 8.06 -19.53 7.62
CA ILE A 155 9.26 -20.37 7.52
C ILE A 155 9.15 -21.61 8.41
N GLU A 156 8.69 -21.47 9.66
CA GLU A 156 8.49 -22.60 10.58
C GLU A 156 7.50 -23.63 9.99
N ARG A 157 6.44 -23.18 9.34
CA ARG A 157 5.51 -24.06 8.64
C ARG A 157 6.15 -24.76 7.43
N CYS A 158 6.98 -24.06 6.67
CA CYS A 158 7.76 -24.68 5.58
C CYS A 158 8.72 -25.76 6.10
N LEU A 159 9.34 -25.53 7.26
CA LEU A 159 10.21 -26.51 7.91
C LEU A 159 9.43 -27.76 8.38
N ILE A 160 8.24 -27.57 8.95
CA ILE A 160 7.36 -28.71 9.31
C ILE A 160 7.02 -29.56 8.09
N LEU A 161 6.87 -28.93 6.92
CA LEU A 161 6.57 -29.60 5.65
C LEU A 161 7.81 -30.17 4.94
N ARG A 162 8.95 -30.26 5.64
CA ARG A 162 10.20 -30.84 5.13
C ARG A 162 10.77 -30.12 3.90
N MET A 163 10.52 -28.82 3.77
CA MET A 163 11.07 -28.02 2.68
C MET A 163 12.51 -27.62 2.96
N ASN A 164 13.36 -27.67 1.93
CA ASN A 164 14.68 -27.07 1.99
C ASN A 164 14.56 -25.53 1.88
N ARG A 165 15.70 -24.84 2.06
CA ARG A 165 15.74 -23.36 1.99
C ARG A 165 15.19 -22.83 0.68
N ASP A 166 15.60 -23.41 -0.44
CA ASP A 166 15.28 -22.89 -1.76
C ASP A 166 13.80 -23.14 -2.10
N ASP A 167 13.26 -24.30 -1.72
CA ASP A 167 11.83 -24.62 -1.77
C ASP A 167 11.01 -23.66 -0.90
N CYS A 168 11.47 -23.37 0.33
CA CYS A 168 10.82 -22.42 1.22
C CYS A 168 10.81 -21.00 0.62
N VAL A 169 11.94 -20.55 0.07
CA VAL A 169 12.07 -19.23 -0.56
C VAL A 169 11.14 -19.13 -1.77
N GLN A 170 11.14 -20.14 -2.64
CA GLN A 170 10.26 -20.19 -3.79
C GLN A 170 8.78 -20.24 -3.38
N ALA A 171 8.44 -21.05 -2.38
CA ALA A 171 7.07 -21.17 -1.87
C ALA A 171 6.53 -19.85 -1.33
N LEU A 172 7.32 -19.16 -0.50
CA LEU A 172 6.91 -17.89 0.08
C LEU A 172 6.87 -16.76 -0.95
N ALA A 173 7.75 -16.79 -1.96
CA ALA A 173 7.68 -15.86 -3.07
C ALA A 173 6.45 -16.07 -3.95
N GLN A 174 6.10 -17.33 -4.25
CA GLN A 174 5.00 -17.65 -5.16
C GLN A 174 3.62 -17.59 -4.51
N HIS A 175 3.50 -17.92 -3.22
CA HIS A 175 2.20 -18.12 -2.57
C HIS A 175 1.89 -17.11 -1.46
N ALA A 176 2.91 -16.43 -0.93
CA ALA A 176 2.73 -15.35 0.04
C ALA A 176 3.26 -14.00 -0.47
N CYS A 177 3.75 -13.96 -1.72
CA CYS A 177 4.34 -12.79 -2.37
C CYS A 177 5.44 -12.10 -1.52
N ILE A 178 6.17 -12.89 -0.74
CA ILE A 178 7.28 -12.41 0.09
C ILE A 178 8.52 -12.35 -0.79
N GLN A 179 9.19 -11.19 -0.85
CA GLN A 179 10.42 -11.08 -1.61
C GLN A 179 11.48 -12.11 -1.14
N PRO A 180 12.15 -12.83 -2.07
CA PRO A 180 13.14 -13.85 -1.73
C PRO A 180 14.23 -13.37 -0.76
N LEU A 181 14.66 -12.11 -0.90
CA LEU A 181 15.67 -11.51 -0.05
C LEU A 181 15.24 -11.42 1.42
N VAL A 182 13.95 -11.15 1.68
CA VAL A 182 13.38 -11.09 3.04
C VAL A 182 13.38 -12.48 3.66
N THR A 183 12.86 -13.48 2.93
CA THR A 183 12.86 -14.87 3.41
C THR A 183 14.26 -15.38 3.71
N LEU A 184 15.24 -15.09 2.84
CA LEU A 184 16.64 -15.45 3.05
C LEU A 184 17.24 -14.76 4.28
N ALA A 185 16.93 -13.47 4.50
CA ALA A 185 17.41 -12.73 5.65
C ALA A 185 16.88 -13.31 6.97
N VAL A 186 15.57 -13.58 7.05
CA VAL A 186 14.93 -14.17 8.23
C VAL A 186 15.43 -15.59 8.46
N TRP A 187 15.51 -16.41 7.41
CA TRP A 187 16.06 -17.77 7.47
C TRP A 187 17.50 -17.78 7.99
N LYS A 188 18.35 -16.86 7.52
CA LYS A 188 19.74 -16.72 7.99
C LYS A 188 19.81 -16.35 9.47
N GLY A 189 18.90 -15.49 9.94
CA GLY A 189 18.74 -15.18 11.36
C GLY A 189 18.39 -16.42 12.18
N LEU A 190 17.34 -17.15 11.78
CA LEU A 190 16.90 -18.38 12.43
C LEU A 190 18.00 -19.45 12.48
N LEU A 191 18.74 -19.62 11.39
CA LEU A 191 19.88 -20.54 11.31
C LEU A 191 20.98 -20.17 12.30
N LYS A 192 21.27 -18.86 12.46
CA LYS A 192 22.30 -18.37 13.37
C LYS A 192 21.92 -18.63 14.83
N GLU A 193 20.66 -18.45 15.17
CA GLU A 193 20.12 -18.63 16.53
C GLU A 193 19.92 -20.11 16.88
N ASN A 194 19.53 -20.96 15.91
CA ASN A 194 19.09 -22.34 16.15
C ASN A 194 19.96 -23.37 15.39
N LYS A 195 21.29 -23.22 15.45
CA LYS A 195 22.23 -24.05 14.67
C LYS A 195 22.03 -25.57 14.84
N GLY A 196 21.80 -26.03 16.07
CA GLY A 196 21.62 -27.45 16.38
C GLY A 196 20.38 -28.05 15.72
N PHE A 197 19.26 -27.31 15.74
CA PHE A 197 18.04 -27.72 15.06
C PHE A 197 18.25 -27.84 13.55
N PHE A 198 18.80 -26.80 12.92
CA PHE A 198 18.99 -26.79 11.47
C PHE A 198 20.00 -27.84 11.00
N HIS A 199 21.03 -28.14 11.79
CA HIS A 199 21.96 -29.23 11.48
C HIS A 199 21.25 -30.59 11.41
N SER A 200 20.46 -30.92 12.44
CA SER A 200 19.68 -32.15 12.47
C SER A 200 18.61 -32.18 11.38
N TYR A 201 17.91 -31.06 11.18
CA TYR A 201 16.86 -30.94 10.18
C TYR A 201 17.40 -31.15 8.75
N LEU A 202 18.50 -30.47 8.38
CA LEU A 202 19.12 -30.61 7.06
C LEU A 202 19.63 -32.03 6.80
N HIS A 203 20.11 -32.71 7.84
CA HIS A 203 20.52 -34.11 7.75
C HIS A 203 19.31 -35.05 7.55
N GLU A 204 18.14 -34.75 8.11
CA GLU A 204 16.92 -35.52 7.92
C GLU A 204 16.27 -35.33 6.54
N ILE A 205 16.33 -34.12 5.98
CA ILE A 205 15.75 -33.82 4.66
C ILE A 205 16.69 -34.11 3.48
N SER A 206 17.96 -34.44 3.76
CA SER A 206 18.88 -34.93 2.74
C SER A 206 18.42 -36.32 2.27
N PRO A 207 18.29 -36.57 0.95
CA PRO A 207 17.89 -37.89 0.47
C PRO A 207 18.90 -38.92 0.96
N ARG A 208 18.44 -39.90 1.75
CA ARG A 208 19.24 -41.08 2.08
C ARG A 208 19.56 -41.78 0.78
N HIS A 209 20.84 -41.73 0.40
CA HIS A 209 21.34 -42.38 -0.80
C HIS A 209 21.45 -43.89 -0.61
#